data_AF-A0A142XM86-F1
#
_entry.id   AF-A0A142XM86-F1
#
_cell.length_a   1.000
_cell.length_b   1.000
_cell.length_c   1.000
_cell.angle_alpha   90.00
_cell.angle_beta   90.00
_cell.angle_gamma   90.00
#
_symmetry.space_group_name_H-M   'P 1'
#
loop_
_entity.id
_entity.type
_entity.pdbx_description
1 polymer ?
#
loop_
_entity_poly.entity_id
_entity_poly.type
_entity_poly.pdbx_seq_one_letter_code
_entity_poly.pdbx_strand_id
1 'polypeptide(L)'
;MGAVLLPPTITPIDGPLVFLAGPIQGAPDWQSEAIRWFAEHAPTISVASPRRPGPRISSDYVAQVDWETHHLRRAAGHGVILFWLACEAVNVPGRVYAQTSRFELADGRCATSATEHRL
;
A
#
# COMPACT_ATOMS: atom_id res chain seq x y z
N MET A 1 -12.79 15.82 -7.06
CA MET A 1 -12.75 14.35 -7.25
C MET A 1 -11.41 13.87 -6.76
N GLY A 2 -11.37 12.72 -6.09
CA GLY A 2 -10.14 12.06 -5.69
C GLY A 2 -9.36 11.57 -6.91
N ALA A 3 -8.05 11.46 -6.77
CA ALA A 3 -7.16 11.00 -7.83
C ALA A 3 -6.69 9.56 -7.56
N VAL A 4 -6.42 8.81 -8.63
CA VAL A 4 -5.69 7.54 -8.55
C VAL A 4 -4.21 7.82 -8.84
N LEU A 5 -3.36 7.56 -7.85
CA LEU A 5 -1.93 7.80 -7.92
C LEU A 5 -1.22 6.46 -8.15
N LEU A 6 -0.38 6.44 -9.19
CA LEU A 6 0.38 5.26 -9.61
C LEU A 6 1.87 5.61 -9.70
N PRO A 7 2.77 4.67 -9.36
CA PRO A 7 4.20 4.87 -9.54
C PRO A 7 4.59 4.94 -11.03
N PRO A 8 5.73 5.57 -11.35
CA PRO A 8 6.70 6.19 -10.43
C PRO A 8 6.45 7.69 -10.17
N THR A 9 5.45 8.29 -10.81
CA THR A 9 5.26 9.74 -10.76
C THR A 9 4.64 10.19 -9.45
N ILE A 10 5.32 11.07 -8.72
CA ILE A 10 4.78 11.74 -7.54
C ILE A 10 4.00 12.97 -7.99
N THR A 11 2.69 12.96 -7.74
CA THR A 11 1.80 14.09 -8.06
C THR A 11 1.28 14.67 -6.75
N PRO A 12 1.39 15.98 -6.52
CA PRO A 12 0.81 16.60 -5.33
C PRO A 12 -0.71 16.45 -5.34
N ILE A 13 -1.28 16.17 -4.17
CA ILE A 13 -2.72 16.06 -3.96
C ILE A 13 -3.17 16.83 -2.73
N ASP A 14 -4.35 17.43 -2.86
CA ASP A 14 -5.08 18.03 -1.75
C ASP A 14 -6.05 17.01 -1.13
N GLY A 15 -6.27 17.11 0.17
CA GLY A 15 -7.24 16.26 0.89
C GLY A 15 -6.73 14.88 1.32
N PRO A 16 -7.63 13.98 1.77
CA PRO A 16 -7.24 12.69 2.34
C PRO A 16 -6.72 11.70 1.28
N LEU A 17 -5.72 10.90 1.67
CA LEU A 17 -5.13 9.85 0.84
C LEU A 17 -5.28 8.47 1.49
N VAL A 18 -5.77 7.50 0.71
CA VAL A 18 -5.68 6.08 1.06
C VAL A 18 -4.47 5.48 0.34
N PHE A 19 -3.53 4.92 1.08
CA PHE A 19 -2.44 4.12 0.49
C PHE A 19 -2.77 2.63 0.59
N LEU A 20 -2.72 1.91 -0.53
CA LEU A 20 -3.02 0.48 -0.61
C LEU A 20 -1.75 -0.35 -0.33
N ALA A 21 -1.54 -0.74 0.92
CA ALA A 21 -0.44 -1.58 1.35
C ALA A 21 -0.83 -3.07 1.31
N GLY A 22 0.06 -3.93 0.81
CA GLY A 22 -0.18 -5.37 0.76
C GLY A 22 0.55 -6.07 -0.40
N PRO A 23 0.36 -7.38 -0.55
CA PRO A 23 1.08 -8.16 -1.54
C PRO A 23 0.65 -7.77 -2.96
N ILE A 24 1.65 -7.53 -3.81
CA ILE A 24 1.48 -7.27 -5.25
C ILE A 24 1.85 -8.53 -6.05
N GLN A 25 2.95 -9.19 -5.67
CA GLN A 25 3.41 -10.41 -6.33
C GLN A 25 2.76 -11.64 -5.69
N GLY A 26 2.25 -12.56 -6.51
CA GLY A 26 1.56 -13.79 -6.04
C GLY A 26 0.13 -13.58 -5.54
N ALA A 27 -0.34 -12.33 -5.52
CA ALA A 27 -1.69 -11.96 -5.11
C ALA A 27 -2.57 -11.61 -6.33
N PRO A 28 -3.90 -11.79 -6.23
CA PRO A 28 -4.84 -11.30 -7.25
C PRO A 28 -4.78 -9.77 -7.36
N ASP A 29 -5.41 -9.20 -8.39
CA ASP A 29 -5.50 -7.74 -8.56
C ASP A 29 -6.57 -7.08 -7.70
N TRP A 30 -6.38 -7.23 -6.38
CA TRP A 30 -7.21 -6.60 -5.37
C TRP A 30 -7.06 -5.07 -5.34
N GLN A 31 -5.92 -4.54 -5.81
CA GLN A 31 -5.72 -3.09 -5.88
C GLN A 31 -6.68 -2.44 -6.88
N SER A 32 -6.89 -3.05 -8.05
CA SER A 32 -7.87 -2.58 -9.03
C SER A 32 -9.31 -2.65 -8.50
N GLU A 33 -9.64 -3.68 -7.72
CA GLU A 33 -10.94 -3.79 -7.06
C GLU A 33 -11.14 -2.70 -5.99
N ALA A 34 -10.14 -2.47 -5.14
CA ALA A 34 -10.16 -1.41 -4.14
C ALA A 34 -10.30 -0.02 -4.78
N ILE A 35 -9.54 0.27 -5.85
CA ILE A 35 -9.65 1.53 -6.60
C ILE A 35 -11.07 1.74 -7.11
N ARG A 36 -11.69 0.70 -7.70
CA ARG A 36 -13.07 0.77 -8.19
C ARG A 36 -14.05 1.06 -7.05
N TRP A 37 -13.90 0.37 -5.93
CA TRP A 37 -14.75 0.56 -4.76
C TRP A 37 -14.69 2.01 -4.26
N PHE A 38 -13.49 2.59 -4.12
CA PHE A 38 -13.33 3.98 -3.69
C PHE A 38 -13.89 4.97 -4.72
N ALA A 39 -13.73 4.71 -6.02
CA ALA A 39 -14.30 5.56 -7.07
C ALA A 39 -15.84 5.60 -7.00
N GLU A 40 -16.48 4.48 -6.66
CA GLU A 40 -17.94 4.37 -6.56
C GLU A 40 -18.50 4.92 -5.23
N HIS A 41 -17.83 4.64 -4.11
CA HIS A 41 -18.38 4.88 -2.77
C HIS A 41 -17.77 6.09 -2.06
N ALA A 42 -16.59 6.54 -2.46
CA ALA A 42 -15.89 7.67 -1.87
C ALA A 42 -15.11 8.50 -2.92
N PRO A 43 -15.80 9.07 -3.94
CA PRO A 43 -15.19 9.70 -5.11
C PRO A 43 -14.40 10.99 -4.82
N THR A 44 -14.36 11.45 -3.57
CA THR A 44 -13.58 12.61 -3.12
C THR A 44 -12.24 12.22 -2.48
N ILE A 45 -12.03 10.94 -2.18
CA ILE A 45 -10.81 10.43 -1.55
C ILE A 45 -9.82 10.01 -2.63
N SER A 46 -8.57 10.45 -2.51
CA SER A 46 -7.50 10.00 -3.41
C SER A 46 -6.96 8.64 -2.97
N VAL A 47 -6.54 7.81 -3.92
CA VAL A 47 -6.04 6.45 -3.68
C VAL A 47 -4.67 6.29 -4.34
N ALA A 48 -3.67 5.89 -3.56
CA ALA A 48 -2.34 5.51 -4.04
C ALA A 48 -2.22 3.99 -4.09
N SER A 49 -1.96 3.46 -5.29
CA SER A 49 -1.72 2.03 -5.50
C SER A 49 -0.27 1.77 -5.94
N PRO A 50 0.50 0.96 -5.20
CA PRO A 50 1.89 0.65 -5.57
C PRO A 50 1.99 -0.32 -6.76
N ARG A 51 0.89 -0.95 -7.18
CA ARG A 51 0.88 -1.86 -8.33
C ARG A 51 1.01 -1.08 -9.64
N ARG A 52 2.09 -1.36 -10.38
CA ARG A 52 2.33 -0.77 -11.70
C ARG A 52 1.47 -1.41 -12.79
N PRO A 53 0.96 -0.63 -13.75
CA PRO A 53 0.52 -1.17 -15.03
C PRO A 53 1.75 -1.51 -15.90
N GLY A 54 1.96 -2.80 -16.20
CA GLY A 54 3.00 -3.24 -17.13
C GLY A 54 4.21 -3.97 -16.51
N PRO A 55 5.19 -4.39 -17.35
CA PRO A 55 6.33 -5.20 -16.92
C PRO A 55 7.28 -4.43 -16.00
N ARG A 56 7.87 -5.13 -15.01
CA ARG A 56 8.91 -4.56 -14.14
C ARG A 56 10.21 -4.37 -14.93
N ILE A 57 10.61 -3.12 -15.13
CA ILE A 57 11.95 -2.77 -15.63
C ILE A 57 12.86 -2.54 -14.42
N SER A 58 14.02 -3.20 -14.38
CA SER A 58 14.89 -3.20 -13.19
C SER A 58 15.50 -1.83 -12.85
N SER A 59 15.58 -0.91 -13.81
CA SER A 59 16.11 0.45 -13.62
C SER A 59 15.27 1.32 -12.68
N ASP A 60 14.02 0.91 -12.40
CA ASP A 60 13.05 1.78 -11.75
C ASP A 60 12.78 1.40 -10.28
N TYR A 61 13.64 0.56 -9.70
CA TYR A 61 13.47 0.13 -8.31
C TYR A 61 13.57 1.31 -7.33
N VAL A 62 14.56 2.19 -7.50
CA VAL A 62 14.74 3.37 -6.64
C VAL A 62 13.51 4.28 -6.74
N ALA A 63 13.07 4.58 -7.96
CA ALA A 63 11.87 5.38 -8.18
C ALA A 63 10.60 4.74 -7.59
N GLN A 64 10.50 3.40 -7.57
CA GLN A 64 9.41 2.70 -6.87
C GLN A 64 9.45 2.98 -5.38
N VAL A 65 10.61 2.75 -4.75
CA VAL A 65 10.80 2.88 -3.31
C VAL A 65 10.54 4.31 -2.87
N ASP A 66 11.03 5.29 -3.63
CA ASP A 66 10.80 6.71 -3.37
C ASP A 66 9.31 7.05 -3.46
N TRP A 67 8.63 6.55 -4.49
CA TRP A 67 7.19 6.77 -4.68
C TRP A 67 6.37 6.14 -3.54
N GLU A 68 6.66 4.89 -3.17
CA GLU A 68 5.99 4.19 -2.07
C GLU A 68 6.22 4.91 -0.74
N THR A 69 7.47 5.27 -0.44
CA THR A 69 7.84 5.99 0.79
C THR A 69 7.12 7.34 0.88
N HIS A 70 7.07 8.09 -0.22
CA HIS A 70 6.40 9.39 -0.28
C HIS A 70 4.91 9.27 0.06
N HIS A 71 4.17 8.39 -0.63
CA HIS A 71 2.73 8.27 -0.48
C HIS A 71 2.33 7.59 0.83
N LEU A 72 3.16 6.66 1.34
CA LEU A 72 2.95 6.05 2.65
C LEU A 72 3.05 7.10 3.76
N ARG A 73 4.05 7.99 3.74
CA ARG A 73 4.16 9.10 4.69
C ARG A 73 3.00 10.08 4.58
N ARG A 74 2.59 10.41 3.35
CA ARG A 74 1.44 11.30 3.11
C ARG A 74 0.13 10.72 3.64
N ALA A 75 -0.09 9.42 3.45
CA ALA A 75 -1.25 8.72 3.98
C ALA A 75 -1.20 8.63 5.52
N ALA A 76 -0.04 8.37 6.11
CA ALA A 76 0.12 8.35 7.56
C ALA A 76 -0.17 9.71 8.23
N GLY A 77 0.24 10.82 7.60
CA GLY A 77 0.03 12.16 8.15
C GLY A 77 -1.35 12.75 7.85
N HIS A 78 -1.94 12.42 6.70
CA HIS A 78 -3.11 13.12 6.16
C HIS A 78 -4.04 12.16 5.39
N GLY A 79 -4.36 11.02 6.00
CA GLY A 79 -5.16 9.98 5.35
C GLY A 79 -5.16 8.68 6.15
N VAL A 80 -5.15 7.56 5.44
CA VAL A 80 -5.07 6.21 6.04
C VAL A 80 -4.20 5.28 5.19
N ILE A 81 -3.54 4.34 5.84
CA ILE A 81 -2.88 3.22 5.19
C ILE A 81 -3.80 2.02 5.31
N LEU A 82 -4.28 1.50 4.18
CA LEU A 82 -5.13 0.31 4.12
C LEU A 82 -4.25 -0.90 3.85
N PHE A 83 -4.19 -1.81 4.82
CA PHE A 83 -3.49 -3.09 4.65
C PHE A 83 -4.47 -4.18 4.21
N TRP A 84 -4.17 -4.83 3.09
CA TRP A 84 -4.89 -6.03 2.66
C TRP A 84 -3.93 -7.18 2.46
N LEU A 85 -4.07 -8.24 3.26
CA LEU A 85 -3.28 -9.47 3.14
C LEU A 85 -4.09 -10.49 2.33
N ALA A 86 -4.14 -10.31 1.00
CA ALA A 86 -4.82 -11.24 0.12
C ALA A 86 -4.30 -12.67 0.34
N CYS A 87 -5.17 -13.68 0.18
CA CYS A 87 -4.74 -15.07 0.11
C CYS A 87 -3.85 -15.28 -1.14
N GLU A 88 -2.86 -16.17 -1.03
CA GLU A 88 -1.99 -16.52 -2.15
C GLU A 88 -2.81 -17.07 -3.32
N ALA A 89 -2.65 -16.48 -4.50
CA ALA A 89 -3.31 -16.95 -5.72
C ALA A 89 -2.36 -17.74 -6.62
N VAL A 90 -1.06 -17.47 -6.56
CA VAL A 90 -0.03 -18.14 -7.36
C VAL A 90 1.20 -18.42 -6.51
N ASN A 91 1.60 -19.69 -6.45
CA ASN A 91 2.85 -20.10 -5.82
C ASN A 91 4.04 -19.63 -6.65
N VAL A 92 4.93 -18.85 -6.05
CA VAL A 92 6.20 -18.41 -6.68
C VAL A 92 7.35 -19.23 -6.11
N PRO A 93 7.96 -20.15 -6.89
CA PRO A 93 9.04 -21.00 -6.40
C PRO A 93 10.22 -20.16 -5.86
N GLY A 94 10.66 -20.46 -4.64
CA GLY A 94 11.81 -19.79 -4.02
C GLY A 94 11.49 -18.56 -3.16
N ARG A 95 10.21 -18.21 -2.92
CA ARG A 95 9.81 -17.22 -1.91
C ARG A 95 8.71 -17.75 -0.99
N VAL A 96 8.77 -17.40 0.30
CA VAL A 96 7.65 -17.60 1.21
C VAL A 96 6.62 -16.50 0.92
N TYR A 97 5.35 -16.88 0.74
CA TYR A 97 4.27 -15.95 0.49
C TYR A 97 4.21 -14.83 1.56
N ALA A 98 3.97 -13.59 1.12
CA ALA A 98 3.85 -12.41 1.97
C ALA A 98 5.05 -12.11 2.91
N GLN A 99 6.25 -12.62 2.61
CA GLN A 99 7.43 -12.41 3.47
C GLN A 99 7.74 -10.92 3.70
N THR A 100 7.71 -10.08 2.66
CA THR A 100 7.93 -8.63 2.80
C THR A 100 6.80 -7.92 3.54
N SER A 101 5.54 -8.28 3.25
CA SER A 101 4.38 -7.70 3.96
C SER A 101 4.35 -8.07 5.45
N ARG A 102 4.86 -9.25 5.83
CA ARG A 102 5.06 -9.62 7.24
C ARG A 102 6.13 -8.76 7.92
N PHE A 103 7.20 -8.40 7.21
CA PHE A 103 8.21 -7.47 7.73
C PHE A 103 7.68 -6.05 7.86
N GLU A 104 6.92 -5.55 6.89
CA GLU A 104 6.28 -4.23 6.98
C GLU A 104 5.25 -4.16 8.12
N LEU A 105 4.51 -5.25 8.37
CA LEU A 105 3.60 -5.36 9.50
C LEU A 105 4.35 -5.35 10.86
N ALA A 106 5.58 -5.88 10.90
CA ALA A 106 6.42 -5.89 12.09
C ALA A 106 7.18 -4.57 12.32
N ASP A 107 7.52 -3.83 11.26
CA ASP A 107 8.17 -2.51 11.35
C ASP A 107 7.15 -1.38 11.64
N GLY A 108 5.85 -1.69 11.55
CA GLY A 108 4.80 -0.93 12.20
C GLY A 108 5.04 -0.91 13.70
N ARG A 109 5.69 0.14 14.21
CA ARG A 109 5.84 0.46 15.64
C ARG A 109 4.47 0.65 16.28
N CYS A 110 3.75 -0.44 16.51
CA CYS A 110 2.72 -0.52 17.51
C CYS A 110 3.47 -0.65 18.85
N ALA A 111 3.94 0.47 19.39
CA ALA A 111 4.27 0.54 20.80
C ALA A 111 2.96 0.28 21.55
N THR A 112 2.71 -0.99 21.88
CA THR A 112 1.76 -1.34 22.91
C THR A 112 2.33 -0.75 24.20
N SER A 113 1.84 0.43 24.60
CA SER A 113 1.93 0.87 25.99
C SER A 113 1.07 -0.10 26.80
N ALA A 114 1.64 -1.25 27.16
CA ALA A 114 1.12 -2.07 28.22
C ALA A 114 1.44 -1.35 29.53
N THR A 115 0.52 -0.51 29.98
CA THR A 115 0.51 -0.04 31.36
C THR A 115 0.15 -1.25 32.22
N GLU A 116 1.16 -1.90 32.77
CA GLU A 116 1.00 -2.90 33.83
C GLU A 116 0.42 -2.21 35.07
N HIS A 117 -0.90 -2.32 35.27
CA HIS A 117 -1.49 -2.13 36.58
C HIS A 117 -1.22 -3.39 37.42
N ARG A 118 -0.16 -3.32 38.23
CA ARG A 118 0.05 -4.22 39.38
C ARG A 118 -1.03 -3.94 40.42
N LEU A 119 -1.77 -4.99 40.80
CA LEU A 119 -2.34 -5.15 42.14
C LEU A 119 -1.43 -6.11 42.91
#